data_AF-A0A484CWB9-F1
#
_entry.id   AF-A0A484CWB9-F1
#
_cell.length_a   1.000
_cell.length_b   1.000
_cell.length_c   1.000
_cell.angle_alpha   90.00
_cell.angle_beta   90.00
_cell.angle_gamma   90.00
#
_symmetry.space_group_name_H-M   'P 1'
#
loop_
_entity.id
_entity.type
_entity.pdbx_description
1 polymer ?
#
loop_
_entity_poly.entity_id
_entity_poly.type
_entity_poly.pdbx_seq_one_letter_code
_entity_poly.pdbx_strand_id
1 'polypeptide(L)'
;MSSKSRDNDDNFEGQSAHKEEMNRKIKEQKIVVDELSNLKKNRKVYIQQRNSNIFFLADRSQTLGLCKKELDNMKKDLQDM
;
A
#
# COMPACT_ATOMS: atom_id res chain seq x y z
N MET A 1 -5.88 -30.99 -34.40
CA MET A 1 -4.72 -30.35 -33.74
C MET A 1 -4.86 -28.84 -33.89
N SER A 2 -5.44 -28.14 -32.91
CA SER A 2 -5.11 -26.72 -32.65
C SER A 2 -5.78 -26.31 -31.35
N SER A 3 -5.06 -26.49 -30.24
CA SER A 3 -5.42 -25.96 -28.94
C SER A 3 -4.28 -25.04 -28.53
N LYS A 4 -4.32 -23.79 -28.98
CA LYS A 4 -3.32 -22.78 -28.61
C LYS A 4 -3.91 -21.38 -28.72
N SER A 5 -4.69 -20.99 -27.71
CA SER A 5 -5.05 -19.58 -27.47
C SER A 5 -5.71 -19.28 -26.12
N ARG A 6 -5.98 -20.26 -25.24
CA ARG A 6 -6.69 -19.98 -23.97
C ARG A 6 -5.84 -19.39 -22.85
N ASP A 7 -4.51 -19.48 -22.91
CA ASP A 7 -3.66 -19.04 -21.80
C ASP A 7 -3.41 -17.52 -21.73
N ASN A 8 -3.81 -16.74 -22.75
CA ASN A 8 -3.51 -15.30 -22.82
C ASN A 8 -4.58 -14.39 -22.18
N ASP A 9 -5.84 -14.81 -22.11
CA ASP A 9 -6.92 -13.98 -21.52
C ASP A 9 -6.86 -13.97 -19.98
N ASP A 10 -6.58 -15.13 -19.36
CA ASP A 10 -6.45 -15.24 -17.88
C ASP A 10 -5.31 -14.36 -17.33
N ASN A 11 -4.23 -14.17 -18.12
CA ASN A 11 -3.08 -13.36 -17.72
C ASN A 11 -3.40 -11.84 -17.74
N PHE A 12 -4.29 -11.39 -18.62
CA PHE A 12 -4.70 -9.98 -18.72
C PHE A 12 -5.66 -9.58 -17.59
N GLU A 13 -6.61 -10.45 -17.24
CA GLU A 13 -7.52 -10.24 -16.10
C GLU A 13 -6.77 -10.32 -14.76
N GLY A 14 -5.81 -11.24 -14.62
CA GLY A 14 -4.95 -11.33 -13.44
C GLY A 14 -4.08 -10.07 -13.23
N GLN A 15 -3.55 -9.50 -14.31
CA GLN A 15 -2.83 -8.22 -14.27
C GLN A 15 -3.75 -7.05 -13.91
N SER A 16 -4.99 -7.01 -14.42
CA SER A 16 -5.93 -5.95 -14.10
C SER A 16 -6.36 -6.00 -12.63
N ALA A 17 -6.62 -7.20 -12.09
CA ALA A 17 -6.96 -7.40 -10.68
C ALA A 17 -5.82 -6.99 -9.74
N HIS A 18 -4.58 -7.36 -10.09
CA HIS A 18 -3.39 -6.96 -9.32
C HIS A 18 -3.18 -5.44 -9.34
N LYS A 19 -3.36 -4.80 -10.50
CA LYS A 19 -3.28 -3.35 -10.64
C LYS A 19 -4.36 -2.63 -9.84
N GLU A 20 -5.59 -3.15 -9.79
CA GLU A 20 -6.66 -2.59 -8.96
C GLU A 20 -6.37 -2.74 -7.46
N GLU A 21 -5.86 -3.90 -7.03
CA GLU A 21 -5.46 -4.12 -5.64
C GLU A 21 -4.35 -3.17 -5.22
N MET A 22 -3.34 -2.98 -6.07
CA MET A 22 -2.25 -2.05 -5.82
C MET A 22 -2.77 -0.59 -5.75
N ASN A 23 -3.70 -0.20 -6.63
CA ASN A 23 -4.35 1.11 -6.55
C ASN A 23 -5.16 1.29 -5.26
N ARG A 24 -5.83 0.25 -4.76
CA ARG A 24 -6.50 0.30 -3.44
C ARG A 24 -5.50 0.55 -2.32
N LYS A 25 -4.40 -0.23 -2.27
CA LYS A 25 -3.33 -0.06 -1.27
C LYS A 25 -2.71 1.34 -1.30
N ILE A 26 -2.48 1.91 -2.50
CA ILE A 26 -1.99 3.28 -2.67
C ILE A 26 -2.98 4.30 -2.09
N LYS A 27 -4.28 4.13 -2.33
CA LYS A 27 -5.32 5.02 -1.78
C LYS A 27 -5.36 4.95 -0.26
N GLU A 28 -5.35 3.75 0.31
CA GLU A 28 -5.32 3.54 1.76
C GLU A 28 -4.09 4.19 2.40
N GLN A 29 -2.90 3.96 1.83
CA GLN A 29 -1.67 4.55 2.33
C GLN A 29 -1.67 6.09 2.23
N LYS A 30 -2.27 6.65 1.16
CA LYS A 30 -2.42 8.10 1.03
C LYS A 30 -3.27 8.67 2.17
N ILE A 31 -4.38 8.01 2.51
CA ILE A 31 -5.23 8.41 3.65
C ILE A 31 -4.41 8.35 4.94
N VAL A 32 -3.64 7.29 5.18
CA VAL A 32 -2.78 7.18 6.37
C VAL A 32 -1.79 8.35 6.46
N VAL A 33 -1.14 8.74 5.35
CA VAL A 33 -0.23 9.89 5.31
C VAL A 33 -0.97 11.21 5.64
N ASP A 34 -2.16 11.41 5.07
CA ASP A 34 -2.96 12.62 5.29
C ASP A 34 -3.42 12.72 6.76
N GLU A 35 -3.91 11.62 7.34
CA GLU A 35 -4.31 11.53 8.75
C GLU A 35 -3.13 11.79 9.69
N LEU A 36 -1.97 11.16 9.45
CA LEU A 36 -0.76 11.38 10.26
C LEU A 36 -0.22 12.80 10.14
N SER A 37 -0.35 13.44 8.97
CA SER A 37 0.07 14.82 8.73
C SER A 37 -0.81 15.82 9.47
N ASN A 38 -2.12 15.56 9.53
CA ASN A 38 -3.10 16.40 10.23
C ASN A 38 -3.18 16.12 11.74
N LEU A 39 -2.50 15.07 12.22
CA LEU A 39 -2.49 14.71 13.63
C LEU A 39 -1.78 15.77 14.50
N LYS A 40 -2.45 16.24 15.56
CA LYS A 40 -1.88 17.21 16.53
C LYS A 40 -0.55 16.72 17.12
N LYS A 41 0.39 17.65 17.34
CA LYS A 41 1.79 17.38 17.76
C LYS A 41 1.96 16.48 18.99
N ASN A 42 1.02 16.52 19.94
CA ASN A 42 1.14 15.81 21.22
C ASN A 42 0.37 14.47 21.25
N ARG A 43 -0.18 14.03 20.12
CA ARG A 43 -0.88 12.74 20.05
C ARG A 43 0.12 11.59 19.89
N LYS A 44 -0.11 10.52 20.62
CA LYS A 44 0.66 9.28 20.53
C LYS A 44 0.24 8.52 19.27
N VAL A 45 1.22 8.03 18.53
CA VAL A 45 1.02 7.14 17.39
C VAL A 45 1.43 5.74 17.80
N TYR A 46 0.61 4.76 17.43
CA TYR A 46 0.90 3.36 17.68
C TYR A 46 0.93 2.60 16.36
N ILE A 47 1.95 1.76 16.19
CA ILE A 47 2.09 0.90 15.01
C ILE A 47 1.74 -0.52 15.43
N GLN A 48 0.85 -1.15 14.67
CA GLN A 48 0.51 -2.55 14.86
C GLN A 48 1.64 -3.45 14.33
N GLN A 49 2.05 -4.43 15.12
CA GLN A 49 2.97 -5.47 14.67
C GLN A 49 2.26 -6.38 13.66
N ARG A 50 2.93 -6.71 12.56
CA ARG A 50 2.39 -7.60 11.52
C ARG A 50 1.95 -8.94 12.12
N ASN A 51 0.77 -9.41 11.72
CA ASN A 51 0.17 -10.68 12.12
C ASN A 51 -0.13 -10.81 13.63
N SER A 52 -0.26 -9.70 14.35
CA SER A 52 -0.71 -9.72 15.75
C SER A 52 -1.58 -8.49 16.06
N ASN A 53 -2.23 -8.49 17.21
CA ASN A 53 -2.97 -7.33 17.72
C ASN A 53 -2.16 -6.51 18.74
N ILE A 54 -0.83 -6.58 18.65
CA ILE A 54 0.10 -5.83 19.52
C ILE A 54 0.42 -4.49 18.86
N PHE A 55 0.39 -3.42 19.65
CA PHE A 55 0.65 -2.06 19.23
C PHE A 55 1.85 -1.49 19.99
N PHE A 56 2.82 -0.95 19.25
CA PHE A 56 3.99 -0.28 19.82
C PHE A 56 3.90 1.22 19.67
N LEU A 57 4.27 1.95 20.71
CA LEU A 57 4.41 3.40 20.64
C LEU A 57 5.53 3.74 19.65
N ALA A 58 5.21 4.58 18.67
CA ALA A 58 6.15 4.99 17.64
C ALA A 58 6.27 6.51 17.58
N ASP A 59 7.43 6.98 17.12
CA ASP A 59 7.61 8.39 16.85
C ASP A 59 6.77 8.80 15.63
N ARG A 60 6.00 9.87 15.78
CA ARG A 60 5.08 10.36 14.75
C ARG A 60 5.84 10.79 13.48
N SER A 61 6.97 11.47 13.63
CA SER A 61 7.72 12.00 12.49
C SER A 61 8.39 10.88 11.70
N GLN A 62 8.95 9.89 12.39
CA GLN A 62 9.49 8.67 11.78
C GLN A 62 8.39 7.88 11.07
N THR A 63 7.25 7.66 11.73
CA THR A 63 6.11 6.93 11.14
C THR A 63 5.60 7.63 9.88
N LEU A 64 5.42 8.95 9.92
CA LEU A 64 5.01 9.72 8.76
C LEU A 64 6.02 9.63 7.60
N GLY A 65 7.31 9.70 7.91
CA GLY A 65 8.38 9.54 6.91
C GLY A 65 8.38 8.17 6.26
N LEU A 66 8.20 7.11 7.05
CA LEU A 66 8.08 5.74 6.56
C LEU A 66 6.85 5.57 5.67
N CYS A 67 5.68 6.06 6.09
CA CYS A 67 4.46 5.95 5.30
C CYS A 67 4.54 6.70 3.96
N LYS A 68 5.21 7.87 3.92
CA LYS A 68 5.47 8.60 2.68
C LYS A 68 6.39 7.83 1.74
N LYS A 69 7.50 7.30 2.26
CA LYS A 69 8.44 6.49 1.47
C LYS A 69 7.78 5.24 0.90
N GLU A 70 6.95 4.56 1.70
CA GLU A 70 6.20 3.39 1.26
C GLU A 70 5.17 3.75 0.17
N LEU A 71 4.47 4.89 0.31
CA LEU A 71 3.57 5.39 -0.72
C LEU A 71 4.30 5.67 -2.05
N ASP A 72 5.48 6.29 -1.99
CA ASP A 72 6.27 6.60 -3.18
C ASP A 72 6.80 5.33 -3.86
N ASN A 73 7.23 4.33 -3.08
CA ASN A 73 7.61 3.02 -3.60
C ASN A 73 6.43 2.33 -4.30
N MET A 74 5.25 2.26 -3.67
CA MET A 74 4.08 1.63 -4.28
C MET A 74 3.63 2.31 -5.58
N LYS A 75 3.72 3.64 -5.65
CA LYS A 75 3.44 4.37 -6.90
C LYS A 75 4.46 4.05 -7.99
N LYS A 76 5.73 3.91 -7.63
CA LYS A 76 6.79 3.54 -8.57
C LYS A 76 6.57 2.11 -9.08
N ASP A 77 6.30 1.17 -8.18
CA ASP A 77 6.02 -0.22 -8.55
C ASP A 77 4.80 -0.31 -9.49
N LEU A 78 3.76 0.52 -9.30
CA LEU A 78 2.60 0.60 -10.20
C LEU A 78 2.93 1.23 -11.56
N GLN A 79 3.93 2.11 -11.63
CA GLN A 79 4.38 2.75 -12.87
C GLN A 79 5.31 1.84 -13.68
N ASP A 80 6.13 1.04 -12.98
CA ASP A 80 7.08 0.08 -13.56
C ASP A 80 6.38 -1.22 -14.02
N MET A 81 5.10 -1.41 -13.65
CA MET A 81 4.24 -2.54 -14.02
C MET A 81 3.39 -2.26 -15.26
#